data_AF-A0ABD5TVP4-F1
#
_entry.id   AF-A0ABD5TVP4-F1
#
_cell.length_a   1.000
_cell.length_b   1.000
_cell.length_c   1.000
_cell.angle_alpha   90.00
_cell.angle_beta   90.00
_cell.angle_gamma   90.00
#
_symmetry.space_group_name_H-M   'P 1'
#
loop_
_entity.id
_entity.type
_entity.pdbx_description
1 polymer ?
#
loop_
_entity_poly.entity_id
_entity_poly.type
_entity_poly.pdbx_seq_one_letter_code
_entity_poly.pdbx_strand_id
1 'polypeptide(L)' 'MTRESGVTTAGGFTDALGDLLEEAHRNGVDIEGGWLVQSSAEEVPDWDIEIWRVEHADEETSES' A
#
# COMPACT_ATOMS: atom_id res chain seq x y z
N MET A 1 8.50 16.78 6.68
CA MET A 1 8.67 16.89 5.21
C MET A 1 7.30 16.71 4.60
N THR A 2 6.74 17.76 4.03
CA THR A 2 5.48 17.68 3.27
C THR A 2 5.82 16.92 1.99
N ARG A 3 5.16 15.78 1.72
CA ARG A 3 5.29 15.09 0.43
C ARG A 3 4.73 16.02 -0.65
N GLU A 4 5.60 16.81 -1.29
CA GLU A 4 5.26 17.55 -2.51
C GLU A 4 5.22 16.55 -3.67
N SER A 5 4.08 15.90 -3.91
CA SER A 5 3.76 15.22 -5.18
C SER A 5 2.31 14.76 -5.16
N GLY A 6 1.45 15.44 -5.92
CA GLY A 6 0.10 14.95 -6.19
C GLY A 6 0.20 13.70 -7.06
N VAL A 7 -0.37 12.59 -6.58
CA VAL A 7 -0.58 11.40 -7.40
C VAL A 7 -1.51 11.79 -8.55
N THR A 8 -0.97 11.86 -9.76
CA THR A 8 -1.72 12.27 -10.97
C THR A 8 -1.81 11.17 -12.02
N THR A 9 -1.13 10.04 -11.78
CA THR A 9 -1.14 8.88 -12.67
C THR A 9 -1.31 7.61 -11.85
N ALA A 10 -1.82 6.54 -12.48
CA ALA A 10 -1.94 5.24 -11.85
C ALA A 10 -0.58 4.66 -11.44
N GLY A 11 0.47 4.84 -12.27
CA GLY A 11 1.82 4.41 -11.90
C GLY A 11 2.34 5.13 -10.67
N GLY A 12 2.20 6.46 -10.63
CA GLY A 12 2.59 7.24 -9.44
C GLY A 12 1.76 6.90 -8.19
N PHE A 13 0.51 6.46 -8.35
CA PHE A 13 -0.29 5.93 -7.24
C PHE A 13 0.32 4.64 -6.70
N THR A 14 0.65 3.69 -7.59
CA THR A 14 1.28 2.43 -7.20
C THR A 14 2.62 2.63 -6.52
N ASP A 15 3.48 3.50 -7.05
CA ASP A 15 4.79 3.79 -6.46
C ASP A 15 4.63 4.40 -5.06
N ALA A 16 3.76 5.41 -4.91
CA ALA A 16 3.51 6.05 -3.63
C ALA A 16 2.89 5.11 -2.59
N LEU A 17 2.02 4.19 -3.03
CA LEU A 17 1.47 3.15 -2.17
C LEU A 17 2.56 2.17 -1.73
N GLY A 18 3.45 1.74 -2.64
CA GLY A 18 4.59 0.89 -2.32
C GLY A 18 5.50 1.51 -1.24
N ASP A 19 5.92 2.76 -1.47
CA ASP A 19 6.74 3.52 -0.52
C ASP A 19 6.10 3.61 0.88
N LEU A 20 4.78 3.82 0.92
CA LEU A 20 4.02 3.92 2.17
C LEU A 20 3.98 2.59 2.92
N LEU A 21 3.70 1.48 2.23
CA LEU A 21 3.62 0.16 2.85
C LEU A 21 4.99 -0.27 3.38
N GLU A 22 6.08 -0.01 2.63
CA GLU A 22 7.44 -0.27 3.08
C GLU A 22 7.85 0.59 4.29
N GLU A 23 7.47 1.86 4.32
CA GLU A 23 7.68 2.75 5.47
C GLU A 23 6.96 2.25 6.72
N ALA A 24 5.68 1.90 6.60
CA ALA A 24 4.88 1.37 7.70
C ALA A 24 5.47 0.07 8.26
N HIS A 25 5.85 -0.87 7.38
CA HIS A 25 6.48 -2.13 7.76
C HIS A 25 7.80 -1.90 8.51
N ARG A 26 8.70 -1.06 7.98
CA ARG A 26 9.99 -0.73 8.63
C ARG A 26 9.81 -0.11 10.01
N ASN A 27 8.71 0.62 10.21
CA ASN A 27 8.38 1.23 11.48
C ASN A 27 7.62 0.29 12.44
N GLY A 28 7.40 -0.97 12.06
CA GLY A 28 6.72 -1.98 12.89
C GLY A 28 5.21 -1.75 13.02
N VAL A 29 4.61 -1.00 12.09
CA VAL A 29 3.16 -0.83 12.03
C VAL A 29 2.57 -2.08 11.37
N ASP A 30 1.63 -2.72 12.05
CA ASP A 30 0.84 -3.81 11.48
C ASP A 30 -0.20 -3.23 10.51
N ILE A 31 -0.02 -3.49 9.22
CA ILE A 31 -0.82 -2.93 8.12
C ILE A 31 -1.73 -3.97 7.47
N GLU A 32 -1.62 -5.25 7.83
CA GLU A 32 -2.45 -6.31 7.26
C GLU A 32 -3.88 -6.24 7.79
N GLY A 33 -4.85 -6.51 6.92
CA GLY A 33 -6.28 -6.46 7.24
C GLY A 33 -7.05 -5.34 6.52
N GLY A 34 -8.23 -5.03 7.04
CA GLY A 34 -9.18 -4.08 6.46
C GLY A 34 -9.08 -2.68 7.08
N TRP A 35 -9.19 -1.66 6.24
CA TRP A 35 -9.06 -0.24 6.59
C TRP A 35 -10.14 0.59 5.91
N LEU A 36 -10.93 1.31 6.70
CA LEU A 36 -11.84 2.32 6.19
C LEU A 36 -11.15 3.69 6.20
N VAL A 37 -10.83 4.20 5.01
CA VAL A 37 -10.26 5.54 4.82
C VAL A 37 -11.39 6.50 4.50
N GLN A 38 -11.75 7.31 5.50
CA GLN A 38 -12.80 8.30 5.35
C GLN A 38 -12.23 9.62 4.83
N SER A 39 -12.87 10.13 3.79
CA SER A 39 -12.50 11.40 3.19
C SER A 39 -13.01 12.57 4.02
N SER A 40 -12.20 13.62 4.15
CA SER A 40 -12.58 14.83 4.87
C SER A 40 -13.41 15.81 4.02
N ALA A 41 -13.51 15.57 2.70
CA ALA A 41 -14.24 16.41 1.76
C ALA A 41 -15.39 15.63 1.13
N GLU A 42 -16.57 16.25 1.02
CA GLU A 42 -17.81 15.62 0.54
C GLU A 42 -17.73 15.13 -0.92
N GLU A 43 -16.84 15.71 -1.72
CA GLU A 43 -16.64 15.37 -3.13
C GLU A 43 -15.64 14.21 -3.35
N VAL A 44 -14.95 13.76 -2.29
CA VAL A 44 -14.02 12.63 -2.35
C VAL A 44 -14.69 11.43 -1.67
N PRO A 45 -14.77 10.27 -2.34
CA PRO A 45 -15.42 9.11 -1.75
C PRO A 45 -14.61 8.55 -0.58
N ASP A 46 -15.29 7.82 0.32
CA ASP A 46 -14.66 6.95 1.29
C ASP A 46 -14.15 5.67 0.59
N TRP A 47 -13.07 5.10 1.10
CA TRP A 47 -12.47 3.89 0.56
C TRP A 47 -12.41 2.79 1.61
N ASP A 48 -12.85 1.60 1.23
CA ASP A 48 -12.57 0.37 1.96
C ASP A 48 -11.36 -0.32 1.31
N ILE A 49 -10.32 -0.56 2.08
CA ILE A 49 -9.02 -1.06 1.62
C ILE A 49 -8.71 -2.35 2.39
N GLU A 50 -8.35 -3.40 1.67
CA GLU A 50 -7.90 -4.65 2.28
C GLU A 50 -6.47 -4.97 1.85
N ILE A 51 -5.59 -5.18 2.82
CA ILE A 51 -4.16 -5.43 2.61
C ILE A 51 -3.85 -6.86 3.05
N TRP A 52 -3.31 -7.64 2.12
CA TRP A 52 -2.91 -9.01 2.33
C TRP A 52 -1.42 -9.17 2.06
N ARG A 53 -0.71 -9.86 2.95
CA ARG A 53 0.63 -10.34 2.65
C ARG A 53 0.54 -11.44 1.60
N VAL A 54 1.33 -11.28 0.54
CA VAL A 54 1.56 -12.34 -0.43
C VAL A 54 2.91 -12.97 -0.15
N GLU A 55 2.93 -14.30 -0.05
CA GLU A 55 4.19 -15.04 -0.06
C GLU A 55 4.60 -15.21 -1.52
N HIS A 56 5.82 -14.81 -1.84
CA HIS A 56 6.43 -15.30 -3.07
C HIS A 56 6.76 -16.76 -2.80
N ALA A 57 6.16 -17.67 -3.57
CA ALA A 57 6.69 -19.02 -3.64
C ALA A 57 8.13 -18.87 -4.16
N ASP A 58 9.10 -19.05 -3.28
CA ASP A 58 10.46 -19.30 -3.73
C ASP A 58 10.32 -20.48 -4.69
N GLU A 59 10.61 -20.26 -5.97
CA GLU A 59 10.76 -21.33 -6.95
C GLU A 59 11.92 -22.19 -6.44
N GLU A 60 11.62 -23.17 -5.58
CA GLU A 60 12.56 -24.19 -5.16
C GLU A 60 13.02 -24.86 -6.45
N THR A 61 14.24 -24.51 -6.85
CA THR A 61 14.99 -25.19 -7.90
C THR A 61 15.13 -26.65 -7.46
N SER A 62 14.14 -27.44 -7.84
CA SER A 62 14.16 -28.89 -7.76
C SER A 62 14.97 -29.39 -8.94
N GLU A 63 16.29 -29.22 -8.91
CA GLU A 63 17.18 -30.06 -9.72
C GLU A 63 17.47 -31.33 -8.89
N SER A 64 16.84 -32.42 -9.32
CA SER A 64 17.06 -33.79 -8.84
C SER A 64 18.29 -34.43 -9.49
#